data_AF-A0A8T3M7K1-F1
#
_entry.id   AF-A0A8T3M7K1-F1
#
_cell.length_a   1.000
_cell.length_b   1.000
_cell.length_c   1.000
_cell.angle_alpha   90.00
_cell.angle_beta   90.00
_cell.angle_gamma   90.00
#
_symmetry.space_group_name_H-M   'P 1'
#
loop_
_entity.id
_entity.type
_entity.pdbx_description
1 polymer ?
#
loop_
_entity_poly.entity_id
_entity_poly.type
_entity_poly.pdbx_seq_one_letter_code
_entity_poly.pdbx_strand_id
1 'polypeptide(L)'
;MTGSRPTPRRRGPIEVRWRQLRNAPRPVFRAVMSSLAVAVVLGLGYLAYDIALSRGIALPGGDLRVLFVALYVLVVLTAGSVVTWLVVPQPTGSRGRVVRSPWSAALGLFAAVPIAWLVMVVVVQVLRPLLGGP
;
A
#
# COMPACT_ATOMS: atom_id res chain seq x y z
N MET A 1 -2.31 45.73 31.87
CA MET A 1 -1.37 44.63 31.55
C MET A 1 -1.79 43.99 30.23
N THR A 2 -1.24 44.47 29.12
CA THR A 2 -1.51 43.96 27.77
C THR A 2 -0.48 42.86 27.47
N GLY A 3 -0.87 41.60 27.64
CA GLY A 3 -0.05 40.45 27.27
C GLY A 3 0.12 40.40 25.75
N SER A 4 1.33 40.68 25.27
CA SER A 4 1.74 40.47 23.88
C SER A 4 1.61 38.98 23.56
N ARG A 5 0.60 38.61 22.77
CA ARG A 5 0.48 37.23 22.25
C ARG A 5 1.72 36.98 21.37
N PRO A 6 2.54 35.95 21.63
CA PRO A 6 3.68 35.66 20.79
C PRO A 6 3.19 35.40 19.36
N THR A 7 3.77 36.10 18.39
CA THR A 7 3.46 35.92 16.98
C THR A 7 3.78 34.47 16.57
N PRO A 8 2.85 33.75 15.92
CA PRO A 8 3.10 32.38 15.50
C PRO A 8 4.29 32.37 14.53
N ARG A 9 5.38 31.72 14.93
CA ARG A 9 6.60 31.58 14.13
C ARG A 9 6.22 31.05 12.74
N ARG A 10 6.43 31.85 11.68
CA ARG A 10 6.24 31.42 10.29
C ARG A 10 7.15 30.23 10.01
N ARG A 11 6.58 29.03 9.93
CA ARG A 11 7.32 27.80 9.60
C ARG A 11 7.39 27.63 8.09
N GLY A 12 8.52 27.14 7.60
CA GLY A 12 8.72 26.86 6.18
C GLY A 12 7.78 25.75 5.69
N PRO A 13 7.38 25.77 4.41
CA PRO A 13 6.42 24.82 3.84
C PRO A 13 6.89 23.36 3.93
N ILE A 14 8.20 23.12 3.82
CA ILE A 14 8.81 21.79 3.97
C ILE A 14 8.68 21.26 5.40
N GLU A 15 8.88 22.10 6.41
CA GLU A 15 8.80 21.67 7.80
C GLU A 15 7.35 21.36 8.21
N VAL A 16 6.39 22.10 7.65
CA VAL A 16 4.95 21.83 7.81
C VAL A 16 4.59 20.49 7.17
N ARG A 17 5.00 20.24 5.92
CA ARG A 17 4.74 18.96 5.22
C ARG A 17 5.40 17.78 5.93
N TRP A 18 6.64 17.93 6.40
CA TRP A 18 7.36 16.88 7.13
C TRP A 18 6.67 16.53 8.46
N ARG A 19 6.18 17.53 9.19
CA ARG A 19 5.36 17.29 10.39
C ARG A 19 4.01 16.68 10.06
N GLN A 20 3.36 17.10 8.97
CA GLN A 20 2.10 16.50 8.53
C GLN A 20 2.28 15.04 8.11
N LEU A 21 3.43 14.69 7.51
CA LEU A 21 3.78 13.31 7.19
C LEU A 21 4.02 12.49 8.48
N ARG A 22 4.80 13.02 9.43
CA ARG A 22 5.07 12.32 10.72
C ARG A 22 3.86 12.23 11.64
N ASN A 23 2.98 13.22 11.62
CA ASN A 23 1.74 13.25 12.39
C ASN A 23 0.52 12.88 11.53
N ALA A 24 0.74 12.21 10.40
CA ALA A 24 -0.35 11.76 9.56
C ALA A 24 -1.29 10.87 10.39
N PRO A 25 -2.61 10.87 10.09
CA PRO A 25 -3.54 10.01 10.78
C PRO A 25 -3.03 8.57 10.75
N ARG A 26 -2.65 8.05 11.93
CA ARG A 26 -2.20 6.67 12.14
C ARG A 26 -3.01 5.62 11.37
N PRO A 27 -4.35 5.74 11.22
CA PRO A 27 -5.09 4.76 10.43
C PRO A 27 -4.69 4.68 8.96
N VAL A 28 -4.46 5.82 8.30
CA VAL A 28 -4.09 5.85 6.88
C VAL A 28 -2.72 5.19 6.68
N PHE A 29 -1.74 5.56 7.51
CA PHE A 29 -0.40 5.00 7.44
C PHE A 29 -0.39 3.48 7.62
N ARG A 30 -1.15 2.96 8.59
CA ARG A 30 -1.28 1.51 8.83
C ARG A 30 -1.88 0.77 7.63
N ALA A 31 -2.90 1.34 6.99
CA ALA A 31 -3.53 0.74 5.82
C ALA A 31 -2.57 0.67 4.62
N VAL A 32 -1.82 1.74 4.36
CA VAL A 32 -0.81 1.79 3.30
C VAL A 32 0.31 0.77 3.56
N MET A 33 0.86 0.76 4.77
CA MET A 33 1.96 -0.16 5.12
C MET A 33 1.54 -1.62 5.07
N SER A 34 0.30 -1.94 5.48
CA SER A 34 -0.23 -3.30 5.36
C SER A 34 -0.36 -3.73 3.90
N SER A 35 -0.88 -2.86 3.04
CA SER A 35 -1.04 -3.15 1.60
C SER A 35 0.31 -3.34 0.92
N LEU A 36 1.28 -2.48 1.27
CA LEU A 36 2.66 -2.57 0.78
C LEU A 36 3.32 -3.88 1.23
N ALA A 37 3.17 -4.28 2.50
CA ALA A 37 3.74 -5.52 3.00
C ALA A 37 3.17 -6.75 2.25
N VAL A 38 1.85 -6.81 2.05
CA VAL A 38 1.19 -7.88 1.29
C VAL A 38 1.71 -7.91 -0.15
N ALA A 39 1.79 -6.76 -0.80
CA ALA A 39 2.32 -6.65 -2.16
C ALA A 39 3.78 -7.13 -2.25
N VAL A 40 4.64 -6.73 -1.32
CA VAL A 40 6.05 -7.17 -1.32
C VAL A 40 6.15 -8.68 -1.16
N VAL A 41 5.43 -9.28 -0.20
CA VAL A 41 5.47 -10.73 0.03
C VAL A 41 5.02 -11.50 -1.20
N LEU A 42 3.86 -11.14 -1.77
CA LEU A 42 3.34 -11.82 -2.95
C LEU A 42 4.22 -11.58 -4.19
N GLY A 43 4.80 -10.39 -4.33
CA GLY A 43 5.70 -10.07 -5.43
C GLY A 43 7.02 -10.83 -5.38
N LEU A 44 7.59 -11.03 -4.18
CA LEU A 44 8.73 -11.92 -3.99
C LEU A 44 8.37 -13.39 -4.28
N GLY A 45 7.16 -13.82 -3.92
CA GLY A 45 6.63 -15.13 -4.28
C GLY A 45 6.52 -15.32 -5.79
N TYR A 46 5.98 -14.32 -6.51
CA TYR A 46 5.94 -14.30 -7.97
C TYR A 46 7.35 -14.40 -8.56
N LEU A 47 8.30 -13.63 -8.04
CA LEU A 47 9.68 -13.63 -8.50
C LEU A 47 10.34 -15.00 -8.37
N ALA A 48 10.17 -15.65 -7.22
CA ALA A 48 10.69 -16.99 -6.98
C ALA A 48 10.09 -18.01 -7.97
N TYR A 49 8.78 -17.94 -8.20
CA TYR A 49 8.07 -18.77 -9.18
C TYR A 49 8.58 -18.55 -10.61
N ASP A 50 8.73 -17.28 -10.99
CA ASP A 50 9.21 -16.84 -12.29
C ASP A 50 10.64 -17.36 -12.57
N ILE A 51 11.54 -17.22 -11.59
CA ILE A 51 12.92 -17.72 -11.67
C ILE A 51 12.94 -19.25 -11.73
N ALA A 52 12.13 -19.95 -10.92
CA ALA A 52 12.08 -21.41 -10.92
C ALA A 52 11.69 -21.97 -12.30
N LEU A 53 10.64 -21.43 -12.90
CA LEU A 53 10.23 -21.79 -14.26
C LEU A 53 11.30 -21.43 -15.30
N SER A 54 11.95 -20.28 -15.18
CA SER A 54 13.01 -19.86 -16.11
C SER A 54 14.27 -20.74 -16.02
N ARG A 55 14.48 -21.43 -14.89
CA ARG A 55 15.53 -22.43 -14.71
C ARG A 55 15.13 -23.84 -15.17
N GLY A 56 13.94 -24.00 -15.77
CA GLY A 56 13.44 -25.28 -16.27
C GLY A 56 12.84 -26.20 -15.21
N ILE A 57 12.52 -25.69 -14.01
CA ILE A 57 11.83 -26.48 -12.99
C ILE A 57 10.38 -26.70 -13.45
N ALA A 58 10.00 -27.95 -13.68
CA ALA A 58 8.62 -28.31 -14.00
C ALA A 58 7.75 -28.23 -12.74
N LEU A 59 6.88 -27.22 -12.69
CA LEU A 59 5.92 -27.02 -11.60
C LEU A 59 4.56 -27.64 -11.96
N PRO A 60 3.83 -28.19 -10.98
CA PRO A 60 2.51 -28.76 -11.22
C PRO A 60 1.56 -27.67 -11.77
N GLY A 61 0.96 -27.95 -12.93
CA GLY A 61 0.06 -27.01 -13.63
C GLY A 61 0.70 -26.18 -14.75
N GLY A 62 2.01 -26.32 -15.01
CA GLY A 62 2.68 -25.67 -16.14
C GLY A 62 2.97 -24.17 -15.93
N ASP A 63 2.91 -23.37 -16.99
CA ASP A 63 3.16 -21.93 -16.90
C ASP A 63 1.90 -21.16 -16.44
N LEU A 64 1.80 -20.95 -15.13
CA LEU A 64 0.72 -20.20 -14.47
C LEU A 64 1.11 -18.76 -14.12
N ARG A 65 2.14 -18.16 -14.74
CA ARG A 65 2.60 -16.79 -14.39
C ARG A 65 1.49 -15.76 -14.50
N VAL A 66 0.67 -15.83 -15.54
CA VAL A 66 -0.46 -14.91 -15.75
C VAL A 66 -1.48 -15.03 -14.63
N LEU A 67 -1.84 -16.26 -14.24
CA LEU A 67 -2.76 -16.51 -13.13
C LEU A 67 -2.18 -15.97 -11.81
N PHE A 68 -0.88 -16.17 -11.58
CA PHE A 68 -0.21 -15.65 -10.39
C PHE A 68 -0.29 -14.12 -10.34
N VAL A 69 -0.03 -13.42 -11.45
CA VAL A 69 -0.16 -11.95 -11.51
C VAL A 69 -1.60 -11.52 -11.27
N ALA A 70 -2.59 -12.22 -11.83
CA ALA A 70 -4.00 -11.91 -11.59
C ALA A 70 -4.38 -12.07 -10.11
N LEU A 71 -3.95 -13.17 -9.46
CA LEU A 71 -4.16 -13.41 -8.03
C LEU A 71 -3.42 -12.38 -7.17
N TYR A 72 -2.20 -12.01 -7.54
CA TYR A 72 -1.44 -10.95 -6.90
C TYR A 72 -2.24 -9.64 -6.88
N VAL A 73 -2.71 -9.19 -8.05
CA VAL A 73 -3.50 -7.95 -8.15
C VAL A 73 -4.77 -8.07 -7.30
N LEU A 74 -5.51 -9.16 -7.44
CA LEU A 74 -6.75 -9.39 -6.70
C LEU A 74 -6.51 -9.29 -5.18
N VAL A 75 -5.52 -10.02 -4.65
CA VAL A 75 -5.24 -10.06 -3.21
C VAL A 75 -4.76 -8.71 -2.69
N VAL A 76 -3.89 -8.01 -3.42
CA VAL A 76 -3.41 -6.68 -3.00
C VAL A 76 -4.55 -5.67 -2.96
N LEU A 77 -5.43 -5.68 -3.98
CA LEU A 77 -6.60 -4.80 -4.01
C LEU A 77 -7.60 -5.12 -2.90
N THR A 78 -7.88 -6.41 -2.67
CA THR A 78 -8.76 -6.83 -1.57
C THR A 78 -8.16 -6.46 -0.22
N ALA A 79 -6.87 -6.72 0.01
CA ALA A 79 -6.20 -6.37 1.26
C ALA A 79 -6.23 -4.86 1.50
N GLY A 80 -5.90 -4.04 0.50
CA GLY A 80 -5.93 -2.58 0.64
C GLY A 80 -7.32 -2.03 0.89
N SER A 81 -8.34 -2.58 0.23
CA SER A 81 -9.74 -2.22 0.46
C SER A 81 -10.21 -2.60 1.87
N VAL A 82 -10.00 -3.87 2.28
CA VAL A 82 -10.44 -4.40 3.57
C VAL A 82 -9.72 -3.74 4.73
N VAL A 83 -8.39 -3.60 4.66
CA VAL A 83 -7.60 -3.00 5.74
C VAL A 83 -7.99 -1.53 5.89
N THR A 84 -8.19 -0.78 4.80
CA THR A 84 -8.60 0.62 4.89
C THR A 84 -10.01 0.75 5.48
N TRP A 85 -10.94 -0.13 5.09
CA TRP A 85 -12.28 -0.17 5.67
C TRP A 85 -12.28 -0.47 7.18
N LEU A 86 -11.40 -1.36 7.64
CA LEU A 86 -11.28 -1.73 9.04
C LEU A 86 -10.53 -0.67 9.88
N VAL A 87 -9.51 -0.05 9.30
CA VAL A 87 -8.56 0.78 10.04
C VAL A 87 -8.93 2.25 10.03
N VAL A 88 -9.64 2.78 9.02
CA VAL A 88 -10.01 4.21 8.94
C VAL A 88 -11.35 4.47 9.65
N PRO A 89 -11.34 4.99 10.90
CA PRO A 89 -12.55 5.49 11.53
C PRO A 89 -13.02 6.74 10.78
N GLN A 90 -14.29 6.76 10.37
CA GLN A 90 -14.88 7.94 9.76
C GLN A 90 -15.21 9.01 10.81
N PRO A 91 -15.15 10.30 10.44
CA PRO A 91 -15.54 11.38 11.32
C PRO A 91 -17.02 11.23 11.70
N THR A 92 -17.27 11.11 13.00
CA THR A 92 -18.62 11.10 13.58
C THR A 92 -19.30 12.43 13.33
N GLY A 93 -20.28 12.46 12.43
CA GLY A 93 -21.22 13.59 12.34
C GLY A 93 -22.09 13.62 13.59
N SER A 94 -21.90 14.63 14.44
CA SER A 94 -22.66 15.13 15.62
C SER A 94 -23.55 14.21 16.51
N ARG A 95 -23.63 12.89 16.32
CA ARG A 95 -24.58 11.99 17.01
C ARG A 95 -24.01 10.61 17.41
N GLY A 96 -22.71 10.51 17.68
CA GLY A 96 -22.16 9.41 18.49
C GLY A 96 -22.27 7.97 17.97
N ARG A 97 -22.73 7.71 16.73
CA ARG A 97 -22.73 6.37 16.11
C ARG A 97 -21.60 6.24 15.08
N VAL A 98 -20.80 5.18 15.20
CA VAL A 98 -19.77 4.80 14.22
C VAL A 98 -20.47 4.17 13.01
N VAL A 99 -20.53 4.88 11.89
CA VAL A 99 -21.12 4.35 10.64
C VAL A 99 -19.99 3.93 9.70
N ARG A 100 -19.98 2.62 9.40
CA ARG A 100 -19.25 1.89 8.35
C ARG A 100 -19.47 2.39 6.91
N SER A 101 -18.99 3.54 6.40
CA SER A 101 -19.32 3.88 4.98
C SER A 101 -18.43 3.15 3.94
N PRO A 102 -19.01 2.67 2.82
CA PRO A 102 -18.28 2.04 1.71
C PRO A 102 -17.18 2.92 1.09
N TRP A 103 -17.24 4.24 1.29
CA TRP A 103 -16.25 5.18 0.75
C TRP A 103 -14.84 4.98 1.32
N SER A 104 -14.70 4.49 2.55
CA SER A 104 -13.37 4.17 3.11
C SER A 104 -12.72 2.98 2.39
N ALA A 105 -13.52 1.99 1.98
CA ALA A 105 -13.03 0.86 1.19
C ALA A 105 -12.56 1.30 -0.20
N ALA A 106 -13.31 2.20 -0.85
CA ALA A 106 -12.93 2.75 -2.16
C ALA A 106 -11.58 3.50 -2.10
N LEU A 107 -11.34 4.30 -1.06
CA LEU A 107 -10.05 4.97 -0.87
C LEU A 107 -8.89 3.97 -0.70
N GLY A 108 -9.12 2.86 0.01
CA GLY A 108 -8.16 1.77 0.15
C GLY A 108 -7.85 1.09 -1.18
N LEU A 109 -8.89 0.85 -1.99
CA LEU A 109 -8.75 0.30 -3.32
C LEU A 109 -7.90 1.21 -4.22
N PHE A 110 -8.20 2.52 -4.26
CA PHE A 110 -7.44 3.47 -5.06
C PHE A 110 -5.98 3.60 -4.61
N ALA A 111 -5.69 3.46 -3.32
CA ALA A 111 -4.32 3.44 -2.80
C ALA A 111 -3.57 2.14 -3.16
N ALA A 112 -4.27 1.01 -3.22
CA ALA A 112 -3.68 -0.30 -3.50
C ALA A 112 -3.23 -0.46 -4.96
N VAL A 113 -3.93 0.15 -5.92
CA VAL A 113 -3.59 0.09 -7.36
C VAL A 113 -2.15 0.55 -7.66
N PRO A 114 -1.72 1.78 -7.30
CA PRO A 114 -0.36 2.23 -7.58
C PRO A 114 0.70 1.44 -6.80
N ILE A 115 0.37 0.97 -5.59
CA ILE A 115 1.28 0.12 -4.80
C ILE A 115 1.51 -1.21 -5.52
N ALA A 116 0.44 -1.86 -5.97
CA ALA A 116 0.52 -3.13 -6.68
C ALA A 116 1.39 -3.00 -7.93
N TRP A 117 1.19 -1.93 -8.70
CA TRP A 117 1.96 -1.62 -9.89
C TRP A 117 3.45 -1.36 -9.58
N LEU A 118 3.74 -0.45 -8.64
CA LEU A 118 5.12 -0.09 -8.28
C LEU A 118 5.93 -1.29 -7.80
N VAL A 119 5.35 -2.11 -6.93
CA VAL A 119 6.04 -3.31 -6.43
C VAL A 119 6.32 -4.27 -7.58
N MET A 120 5.37 -4.45 -8.50
CA MET A 120 5.56 -5.38 -9.61
C MET A 120 6.58 -4.86 -10.62
N VAL A 121 6.62 -3.54 -10.86
CA VAL A 121 7.69 -2.89 -11.62
C VAL A 121 9.05 -3.15 -10.98
N VAL A 122 9.19 -2.94 -9.67
CA VAL A 122 10.46 -3.19 -8.97
C VAL A 122 10.85 -4.67 -9.06
N VAL A 123 9.90 -5.58 -8.84
CA VAL A 123 10.15 -7.02 -8.91
C VAL A 123 10.63 -7.44 -10.30
N VAL A 124 9.92 -7.03 -11.36
CA VAL A 124 10.18 -7.51 -12.72
C VAL A 124 11.33 -6.76 -13.39
N GLN A 125 11.42 -5.45 -13.20
CA GLN A 125 12.39 -4.62 -13.91
C GLN A 125 13.69 -4.43 -13.13
N VAL A 126 13.68 -4.57 -11.80
CA VAL A 126 14.87 -4.38 -10.97
C VAL A 126 15.35 -5.71 -10.41
N LEU A 127 14.52 -6.43 -9.67
CA LEU A 127 14.98 -7.62 -8.95
C LEU A 127 15.23 -8.81 -9.88
N ARG A 128 14.34 -9.06 -10.84
CA ARG A 128 14.48 -10.17 -11.80
C ARG A 128 15.80 -10.13 -12.58
N PRO A 129 16.21 -9.03 -13.24
CA PRO A 129 17.51 -9.01 -13.94
C PRO A 129 18.70 -9.15 -12.98
N LEU A 130 18.59 -8.65 -11.75
CA LEU A 130 19.65 -8.78 -10.75
C LEU A 130 19.83 -10.21 -10.23
N LEU A 131 18.74 -10.99 -10.12
CA LEU A 131 18.74 -12.31 -9.47
C LEU A 131 18.61 -13.49 -10.46
N GLY A 132 18.10 -13.23 -11.66
CA GLY A 132 17.86 -14.22 -12.71
C GLY A 132 19.01 -14.36 -13.71
N GLY A 133 19.92 -13.39 -13.78
CA GLY A 133 20.89 -13.28 -14.87
C GLY A 133 20.28 -12.72 -16.17
N PRO A 134 21.11 -12.25 -17.11
CA PRO A 134 20.65 -11.76 -18.43
C PRO A 134 19.91 -12.83 -19.23
#